data_AF-A0A947K6Z0-F1
#
_entry.id   AF-A0A947K6Z0-F1
#
_cell.length_a   1.000
_cell.length_b   1.000
_cell.length_c   1.000
_cell.angle_alpha   90.00
_cell.angle_beta   90.00
_cell.angle_gamma   90.00
#
_symmetry.space_group_name_H-M   'P 1'
#
loop_
_entity.id
_entity.type
_entity.pdbx_description
1 polymer ?
#
loop_
_entity_poly.entity_id
_entity_poly.type
_entity_poly.pdbx_seq_one_letter_code
_entity_poly.pdbx_strand_id
1 'polypeptide(L)' 'MMAAQLFGTCGVAILLLLAEGLAMPVLRDCALVFALLAAMTVVAFVKRAWRNK' A
#
# COMPACT_ATOMS: atom_id res chain seq x y z
N MET A 1 5.81 12.50 -4.65
CA MET A 1 4.77 11.43 -4.71
C MET A 1 5.35 10.05 -4.96
N MET A 2 6.38 9.89 -5.81
CA MET A 2 7.02 8.59 -6.05
C MET A 2 7.47 7.85 -4.78
N ALA A 3 8.07 8.55 -3.80
CA ALA A 3 8.46 7.93 -2.53
C ALA A 3 7.27 7.32 -1.76
N ALA A 4 6.11 7.99 -1.75
CA ALA A 4 4.90 7.49 -1.09
C ALA A 4 4.33 6.26 -1.82
N GLN A 5 4.42 6.23 -3.14
CA GLN A 5 3.97 5.11 -3.96
C GLN A 5 4.88 3.89 -3.80
N LEU A 6 6.20 4.10 -3.79
CA LEU A 6 7.21 3.09 -3.48
C LEU A 6 7.01 2.49 -2.08
N PHE A 7 6.77 3.33 -1.08
CA PHE A 7 6.51 2.88 0.29
C PHE A 7 5.24 2.03 0.36
N GLY A 8 4.17 2.44 -0.33
CA GLY A 8 2.92 1.68 -0.41
C GLY A 8 3.11 0.29 -1.03
N THR A 9 3.84 0.17 -2.14
CA THR A 9 4.06 -1.12 -2.81
C THR A 9 5.05 -2.01 -2.06
N CYS A 10 6.10 -1.44 -1.46
CA CYS A 10 7.04 -2.21 -0.63
C CYS A 10 6.38 -2.77 0.62
N GLY A 11 5.52 -2.00 1.28
CA GLY A 11 4.77 -2.48 2.46
C GLY A 11 3.88 -3.68 2.13
N VAL A 12 3.18 -3.65 1.00
CA VAL A 12 2.37 -4.78 0.51
C VAL A 12 3.24 -6.00 0.21
N ALA A 13 4.38 -5.81 -0.46
CA ALA A 13 5.30 -6.91 -0.78
C ALA A 13 5.86 -7.59 0.48
N ILE A 14 6.21 -6.81 1.51
CA ILE A 14 6.67 -7.33 2.80
C ILE A 14 5.58 -8.17 3.48
N LEU A 15 4.33 -7.70 3.49
CA LEU A 15 3.21 -8.45 4.07
C LEU A 15 2.96 -9.78 3.35
N LEU A 16 3.06 -9.80 2.02
CA LEU A 16 2.92 -11.03 1.23
C LEU A 16 4.05 -12.02 1.51
N LEU A 17 5.31 -11.56 1.58
CA LEU A 17 6.44 -12.42 1.92
C LEU A 17 6.32 -13.00 3.33
N LEU A 18 5.86 -12.19 4.29
CA LEU A 18 5.65 -12.64 5.66
C LEU A 18 4.46 -13.63 5.75
N ALA A 19 3.44 -13.48 4.91
CA ALA A 19 2.30 -14.39 4.84
C ALA A 19 2.75 -15.81 4.43
N GLU A 20 3.62 -15.88 3.42
CA GLU A 20 4.24 -17.14 2.98
C GLU A 20 5.17 -17.70 4.06
N GLY A 21 6.07 -16.88 4.59
CA GLY A 21 7.07 -17.32 5.56
C GLY A 21 6.48 -17.84 6.88
N LEU A 22 5.33 -17.31 7.30
CA LEU A 22 4.63 -17.73 8.51
C LEU A 22 3.53 -18.76 8.26
N ALA A 23 3.27 -19.14 7.00
CA ALA A 23 2.12 -19.96 6.59
C ALA A 23 0.78 -19.43 7.14
N MET A 24 0.65 -18.10 7.24
CA MET A 24 -0.51 -17.40 7.79
C MET A 24 -1.32 -16.76 6.66
N PRO A 25 -2.35 -17.45 6.12
CA PRO A 25 -3.11 -16.93 4.98
C PRO A 25 -3.82 -15.61 5.28
N VAL A 26 -4.19 -15.35 6.55
CA VAL A 26 -4.84 -14.10 6.97
C VAL A 26 -4.00 -12.85 6.69
N LEU A 27 -2.68 -13.00 6.59
CA LEU A 27 -1.78 -11.89 6.32
C LEU A 27 -1.84 -11.45 4.84
N ARG A 28 -2.30 -12.33 3.94
CA ARG A 28 -2.62 -11.96 2.55
C ARG A 28 -3.84 -11.03 2.49
N ASP A 29 -4.85 -11.28 3.31
CA ASP A 29 -6.04 -10.41 3.38
C ASP A 29 -5.65 -8.99 3.86
N CYS A 30 -4.79 -8.91 4.88
CA CYS A 30 -4.20 -7.63 5.31
C CYS A 30 -3.41 -6.94 4.20
N ALA A 31 -2.62 -7.70 3.42
CA ALA A 31 -1.84 -7.16 2.30
C ALA A 31 -2.75 -6.56 1.21
N LEU A 32 -3.88 -7.20 0.89
CA LEU A 32 -4.85 -6.70 -0.08
C LEU A 32 -5.50 -5.40 0.39
N VAL A 33 -5.88 -5.32 1.68
CA VAL A 33 -6.42 -4.08 2.27
C VAL A 33 -5.37 -2.96 2.21
N PHE A 34 -4.13 -3.23 2.60
CA PHE A 34 -3.04 -2.26 2.51
C PHE A 34 -2.79 -1.79 1.07
N ALA A 35 -2.90 -2.67 0.07
CA ALA A 35 -2.76 -2.29 -1.33
C ALA A 35 -3.84 -1.30 -1.77
N LEU A 36 -5.09 -1.52 -1.33
CA LEU A 36 -6.20 -0.60 -1.61
C LEU A 36 -5.97 0.77 -0.94
N LEU A 37 -5.54 0.79 0.33
CA LEU A 37 -5.23 2.03 1.05
C LEU A 37 -4.06 2.78 0.41
N ALA A 38 -3.04 2.07 -0.08
CA ALA A 38 -1.91 2.68 -0.78
C ALA A 38 -2.39 3.42 -2.04
N ALA A 39 -3.25 2.80 -2.84
CA ALA A 39 -3.85 3.43 -4.02
C ALA A 39 -4.69 4.66 -3.64
N MET A 40 -5.52 4.57 -2.60
CA MET A 40 -6.31 5.71 -2.12
C MET A 40 -5.44 6.87 -1.63
N THR A 41 -4.34 6.57 -0.94
CA THR A 41 -3.38 7.58 -0.46
C THR A 41 -2.76 8.35 -1.63
N VAL A 42 -2.35 7.64 -2.70
CA VAL A 42 -1.84 8.28 -3.92
C VAL A 42 -2.90 9.20 -4.54
N VAL A 43 -4.14 8.72 -4.70
CA VAL A 43 -5.22 9.56 -5.25
C VAL A 43 -5.50 10.78 -4.39
N ALA A 44 -5.52 10.64 -3.06
CA ALA A 44 -5.72 11.73 -2.12
C ALA A 44 -4.62 12.79 -2.22
N PHE A 45 -3.36 12.37 -2.29
CA PHE A 45 -2.22 13.28 -2.46
C PHE A 45 -2.24 13.98 -3.81
N VAL A 46 -2.57 13.29 -4.92
CA VAL A 46 -2.68 13.93 -6.24
C VAL A 46 -3.78 14.98 -6.19
N LYS A 47 -4.97 14.65 -5.68
CA LYS A 47 -6.09 15.59 -5.54
C LYS A 47 -5.74 16.79 -4.64
N ARG A 48 -5.03 16.57 -3.51
CA ARG A 48 -4.61 17.65 -2.62
C ARG A 48 -3.56 18.55 -3.26
N ALA A 49 -2.59 17.98 -3.97
CA ALA A 49 -1.56 18.75 -4.67
C ALA A 49 -2.15 19.66 -5.76
N TRP A 50 -3.21 19.21 -6.43
CA TRP A 50 -3.91 19.98 -7.46
C TRP A 50 -4.86 21.03 -6.89
N ARG A 51 -5.45 20.83 -5.71
CA ARG A 51 -6.29 21.85 -5.02
C ARG A 51 -5.47 23.05 -4.54
N ASN A 52 -4.18 22.85 -4.28
CA ASN A 52 -3.29 23.83 -3.66
C ASN A 52 -2.39 24.55 -4.69
N LYS A 53 -2.72 24.43 -5.98
CA LYS A 53 -2.26 25.28 -7.08
C LYS A 53 -3.44 26.13 -7.53
#